data_AF-A0A6F8ZKJ0-F1
#
_entry.id   AF-A0A6F8ZKJ0-F1
#
_cell.length_a   1.000
_cell.length_b   1.000
_cell.length_c   1.000
_cell.angle_alpha   90.00
_cell.angle_beta   90.00
_cell.angle_gamma   90.00
#
_symmetry.space_group_name_H-M   'P 1'
#
loop_
_entity.id
_entity.type
_entity.pdbx_description
1 polymer ?
#
loop_
_entity_poly.entity_id
_entity_poly.type
_entity_poly.pdbx_seq_one_letter_code
_entity_poly.pdbx_strand_id
1 'polypeptide(L)'
;MAIRIDQHSDRSWVYLRLTAEDEPAPVWDPAAPQAAGPDPAAVIAVQREAMERIAAEDPRPPEVLWPLLARRAVRRMPVPNGDNGVRVITTHNLSLVWP
;
A
#
# COMPACT_ATOMS: atom_id res chain seq x y z
N MET A 1 0.39 8.39 14.33
CA MET A 1 0.73 7.40 13.29
C MET A 1 1.16 8.14 12.03
N ALA A 2 2.44 8.50 11.97
CA ALA A 2 3.07 9.04 10.77
C ALA A 2 3.44 7.86 9.85
N ILE A 3 3.19 8.01 8.56
CA ILE A 3 3.54 7.02 7.54
C ILE A 3 4.59 7.67 6.68
N ARG A 4 5.73 7.01 6.57
CA ARG A 4 6.73 7.34 5.56
C ARG A 4 6.49 6.47 4.33
N ILE A 5 6.47 7.11 3.17
CA ILE A 5 6.31 6.46 1.87
C ILE A 5 7.62 6.64 1.11
N ASP A 6 8.32 5.53 0.87
CA ASP A 6 9.41 5.50 -0.11
C ASP A 6 8.81 5.19 -1.49
N GLN A 7 8.92 6.15 -2.40
CA GLN A 7 8.43 6.02 -3.78
C GLN A 7 9.58 5.59 -4.69
N HIS A 8 9.49 4.39 -5.24
CA HIS A 8 10.29 3.99 -6.40
C HIS A 8 9.34 3.84 -7.59
N SER A 9 9.73 4.29 -8.77
CA SER A 9 8.90 4.17 -9.97
C SER A 9 9.68 3.62 -11.14
N ASP A 10 9.11 2.64 -11.82
CA ASP A 10 9.46 2.31 -13.20
C ASP A 10 8.46 2.99 -14.15
N ARG A 11 8.60 2.81 -15.48
CA ARG A 11 7.73 3.42 -16.50
C ARG A 11 6.24 3.17 -16.23
N SER A 12 5.88 2.00 -15.69
CA SER A 12 4.48 1.57 -15.54
C SER A 12 3.97 1.48 -14.09
N TRP A 13 4.85 1.50 -13.09
CA TRP A 13 4.49 1.21 -11.69
C TRP A 13 5.04 2.24 -10.71
N VAL A 14 4.27 2.50 -9.67
CA VAL A 14 4.64 3.31 -8.51
C VAL A 14 4.54 2.44 -7.27
N TYR A 15 5.66 2.26 -6.57
CA TYR A 15 5.69 1.48 -5.35
C TYR A 15 5.49 2.39 -4.15
N LEU A 16 4.53 2.05 -3.30
CA LEU A 16 4.26 2.68 -2.01
C LEU A 16 4.63 1.68 -0.92
N ARG A 17 5.59 2.06 -0.08
CA ARG A 17 5.92 1.30 1.13
C ARG A 17 5.21 1.93 2.32
N LEU A 18 4.48 1.12 3.09
CA LEU A 18 4.04 1.50 4.42
C LEU A 18 5.14 1.11 5.39
N THR A 19 5.70 2.08 6.10
CA THR A 19 6.55 1.82 7.27
C THR A 19 5.86 2.37 8.52
N ALA A 20 5.72 1.55 9.55
CA ALA A 20 5.34 2.02 10.88
C ALA A 20 6.51 2.80 11.50
N GLU A 21 6.43 4.14 11.52
CA GLU A 21 7.35 4.94 12.34
C GLU A 21 6.90 4.80 13.81
N ASP A 22 7.29 3.69 14.47
CA ASP A 22 7.45 3.50 15.94
C ASP A 22 7.54 2.02 16.38
N GLU A 23 7.45 1.03 15.48
CA GLU A 23 7.63 -0.38 15.87
C GLU A 23 9.07 -0.84 15.60
N PRO A 24 9.78 -1.43 16.59
CA PRO A 24 11.03 -2.12 16.31
C PRO A 24 10.75 -3.21 15.27
N ALA A 25 11.69 -3.41 14.34
CA ALA A 25 11.57 -4.43 13.30
C ALA A 25 11.05 -5.75 13.91
N PRO A 26 10.04 -6.39 13.31
CA PRO A 26 9.43 -7.57 13.91
C PRO A 26 10.52 -8.63 14.11
N VAL A 27 10.77 -8.99 15.37
CA VAL A 27 11.57 -10.18 15.68
C VAL A 27 10.71 -11.36 15.24
N TRP A 28 11.19 -12.08 14.22
CA TRP A 28 10.50 -13.25 13.72
C TRP A 28 10.48 -14.34 14.80
N ASP A 29 9.31 -14.53 15.43
CA ASP A 29 9.04 -15.61 16.38
C ASP A 29 8.09 -16.64 15.74
N PRO A 30 8.55 -17.87 15.46
CA PRO A 30 7.74 -18.90 14.82
C PRO A 30 6.64 -19.49 15.74
N ALA A 31 6.61 -19.14 17.04
CA ALA A 31 5.66 -19.68 18.02
C ALA A 31 4.49 -18.73 18.36
N ALA A 32 4.54 -17.46 17.95
CA ALA A 32 3.49 -16.50 18.26
C ALA A 32 2.24 -16.74 17.38
N PRO A 33 1.02 -16.80 17.96
CA PRO A 33 -0.21 -16.83 17.17
C PRO A 33 -0.26 -15.55 16.33
N GLN A 34 -0.27 -15.69 15.00
CA GLN A 34 -0.40 -14.59 14.05
C GLN A 34 -1.75 -13.90 14.26
N ALA A 35 -1.80 -12.93 15.18
CA ALA A 35 -2.82 -11.91 15.15
C ALA A 35 -2.61 -11.17 13.82
N ALA A 36 -3.56 -11.31 12.89
CA ALA A 36 -3.55 -10.66 11.58
C ALA A 36 -3.73 -9.14 11.73
N GLY A 37 -2.76 -8.48 12.35
CA GLY A 37 -2.56 -7.05 12.27
C GLY A 37 -2.04 -6.67 10.89
N PRO A 38 -2.22 -5.41 10.46
CA PRO A 38 -1.68 -4.94 9.19
C PRO A 38 -0.16 -5.14 9.19
N ASP A 39 0.35 -5.87 8.21
CA ASP A 39 1.79 -6.09 8.02
C ASP A 39 2.52 -4.72 8.01
N PRO A 40 3.37 -4.43 9.01
CA PRO A 40 3.97 -3.11 9.20
C PRO A 40 4.99 -2.74 8.10
N ALA A 41 5.30 -3.69 7.20
CA ALA A 41 6.20 -3.50 6.05
C ALA A 41 5.50 -3.77 4.69
N ALA A 42 4.18 -3.54 4.60
CA ALA A 42 3.43 -3.79 3.36
C ALA A 42 3.94 -2.92 2.17
N VAL A 43 4.38 -3.60 1.11
CA VAL A 43 4.70 -2.98 -0.19
C VAL A 43 3.49 -3.06 -1.10
N ILE A 44 3.16 -1.94 -1.73
CA ILE A 44 2.01 -1.79 -2.61
C ILE A 44 2.51 -1.26 -3.94
N ALA A 45 2.34 -2.03 -5.01
CA ALA A 45 2.60 -1.58 -6.37
C ALA A 45 1.32 -1.01 -6.97
N VAL A 46 1.35 0.23 -7.44
CA VAL A 46 0.21 0.91 -8.06
C VAL A 46 0.56 1.22 -9.50
N GLN A 47 -0.29 0.79 -10.44
CA GLN A 47 -0.13 1.15 -11.85
C GLN A 47 -0.22 2.66 -12.01
N ARG A 48 0.68 3.26 -12.78
CA ARG A 48 0.75 4.72 -12.95
C ARG A 48 -0.59 5.31 -13.41
N GLU A 49 -1.24 4.66 -14.38
CA GLU A 49 -2.56 5.08 -14.88
C GLU A 49 -3.64 5.05 -13.78
N ALA A 50 -3.63 4.07 -12.88
CA ALA A 50 -4.55 4.03 -11.75
C ALA A 50 -4.28 5.19 -10.77
N MET A 51 -3.00 5.53 -10.56
CA MET A 51 -2.60 6.66 -9.72
C MET A 51 -3.04 8.00 -10.32
N GLU A 52 -2.91 8.17 -11.63
CA GLU A 52 -3.36 9.36 -12.37
C GLU A 52 -4.89 9.51 -12.31
N ARG A 53 -5.65 8.41 -12.42
CA ARG A 53 -7.12 8.45 -12.26
C ARG A 53 -7.54 8.92 -10.87
N ILE A 54 -6.89 8.42 -9.81
CA ILE A 54 -7.15 8.89 -8.44
C ILE A 54 -6.90 10.39 -8.32
N ALA A 55 -5.77 10.88 -8.86
CA ALA A 55 -5.41 12.30 -8.79
C ALA A 55 -6.35 13.20 -9.63
N ALA A 56 -6.94 12.67 -10.70
CA ALA A 56 -7.92 13.39 -11.50
C ALA A 56 -9.30 13.46 -10.82
N GLU A 57 -9.68 12.42 -10.09
CA GLU A 57 -10.99 12.33 -9.40
C GLU A 57 -11.00 13.04 -8.04
N ASP A 58 -9.86 13.06 -7.34
CA ASP A 58 -9.75 13.61 -5.99
C ASP A 58 -8.79 14.82 -5.94
N PRO A 59 -9.26 16.03 -5.58
CA PRO A 59 -8.46 17.25 -5.62
C PRO A 59 -7.44 17.37 -4.47
N ARG A 60 -7.39 16.40 -3.54
CA ARG A 60 -6.46 16.43 -2.41
C ARG A 60 -5.01 16.28 -2.88
N PRO A 61 -4.05 16.83 -2.13
CA PRO A 61 -2.66 16.77 -2.53
C PRO A 61 -2.10 15.33 -2.40
N PRO A 62 -1.10 14.96 -3.23
CA PRO A 62 -0.54 13.60 -3.28
C PRO A 62 -0.06 13.06 -1.93
N GLU A 63 0.46 13.93 -1.06
CA GLU A 63 0.94 13.62 0.29
C GLU A 63 -0.17 13.10 1.20
N VAL A 64 -1.43 13.40 0.88
CA VAL A 64 -2.61 12.88 1.60
C VAL A 64 -3.20 11.67 0.87
N LEU A 65 -3.21 11.68 -0.46
CA LEU A 65 -3.81 10.62 -1.28
C LEU A 65 -3.06 9.29 -1.17
N TRP A 66 -1.73 9.29 -1.29
CA TRP A 66 -0.95 8.05 -1.31
C TRP A 66 -0.96 7.29 0.01
N PRO A 67 -0.82 7.93 1.20
CA PRO A 67 -0.99 7.23 2.47
C PRO A 67 -2.41 6.68 2.63
N LEU A 68 -3.43 7.42 2.18
CA LEU A 68 -4.81 6.96 2.25
C LEU A 68 -5.06 5.74 1.36
N LEU A 69 -4.57 5.78 0.11
CA LEU A 69 -4.61 4.65 -0.82
C LEU A 69 -3.92 3.44 -0.22
N ALA A 70 -2.71 3.64 0.33
CA ALA A 70 -1.92 2.57 0.90
C ALA A 70 -2.63 1.90 2.09
N ARG A 71 -3.18 2.68 3.02
CA ARG A 71 -3.99 2.19 4.14
C ARG A 71 -5.22 1.41 3.67
N ARG A 72 -5.92 1.94 2.66
CA ARG A 72 -7.10 1.27 2.08
C ARG A 72 -6.72 -0.05 1.42
N ALA A 73 -5.58 -0.10 0.73
CA ALA A 73 -5.09 -1.31 0.07
C ALA A 73 -4.86 -2.43 1.09
N VAL A 74 -4.14 -2.17 2.19
CA VAL A 74 -3.91 -3.17 3.24
C VAL A 74 -5.22 -3.64 3.86
N ARG A 75 -6.17 -2.72 4.10
CA ARG A 75 -7.45 -3.05 4.74
C ARG A 75 -8.40 -3.81 3.83
N ARG A 76 -8.50 -3.43 2.55
CA ARG A 76 -9.46 -4.01 1.59
C ARG A 76 -8.89 -5.19 0.80
N MET A 77 -7.57 -5.30 0.72
CA MET A 77 -6.85 -6.42 0.12
C MET A 77 -5.95 -7.06 1.19
N PRO A 78 -6.50 -7.79 2.15
CA PRO A 78 -5.71 -8.36 3.25
C PRO A 78 -4.69 -9.38 2.75
N VAL A 79 -5.03 -10.15 1.71
CA VAL A 79 -4.13 -11.11 1.06
C VAL A 79 -3.42 -10.42 -0.12
N PRO A 80 -2.07 -10.40 -0.15
CA PRO A 80 -1.33 -9.92 -1.31
C PRO A 80 -1.68 -10.69 -2.59
N ASN A 81 -1.77 -9.97 -3.71
CA ASN A 81 -2.17 -10.51 -5.01
C ASN A 81 -1.07 -10.43 -6.08
N GLY A 82 0.14 -10.04 -5.70
CA GLY A 82 1.33 -10.07 -6.54
C GLY A 82 2.43 -10.94 -5.96
N ASP A 83 3.52 -11.06 -6.71
CA ASP A 83 4.69 -11.81 -6.30
C ASP A 83 5.35 -11.22 -5.05
N ASN A 84 6.03 -12.05 -4.28
CA ASN A 84 6.80 -11.66 -3.09
C ASN A 84 5.99 -10.92 -2.00
N GLY A 85 4.68 -11.18 -1.90
CA GLY A 85 3.83 -10.56 -0.88
C GLY A 85 3.45 -9.11 -1.18
N VAL A 86 3.63 -8.65 -2.42
CA VAL A 86 3.24 -7.29 -2.85
C VAL A 86 1.74 -7.23 -3.13
N ARG A 87 1.11 -6.12 -2.75
CA ARG A 87 -0.26 -5.79 -3.16
C ARG A 87 -0.22 -4.98 -4.44
N VAL A 88 -0.84 -5.47 -5.49
CA VAL A 88 -0.82 -4.86 -6.83
C VAL A 88 -2.18 -4.23 -7.12
N ILE A 89 -2.17 -2.91 -7.26
CA ILE A 89 -3.29 -2.08 -7.68
C ILE A 89 -3.09 -1.70 -9.14
N THR A 90 -4.08 -2.02 -9.95
CA THR A 90 -4.18 -1.75 -11.39
C THR A 90 -5.47 -0.98 -11.65
N THR A 91 -5.65 -0.48 -12.87
CA THR A 91 -6.93 0.13 -13.26
C THR A 91 -8.11 -0.83 -13.15
N HIS A 92 -7.90 -2.15 -13.28
CA HIS A 92 -8.94 -3.17 -13.24
C HIS A 92 -9.49 -3.43 -11.83
N ASN A 93 -8.61 -3.39 -10.82
CA ASN A 93 -8.97 -3.66 -9.43
C ASN A 93 -8.96 -2.41 -8.55
N LEU A 94 -8.73 -1.22 -9.14
CA LEU A 94 -8.73 0.06 -8.44
C LEU A 94 -10.02 0.26 -7.64
N SER A 95 -11.17 -0.06 -8.22
CA SER A 95 -12.49 0.08 -7.58
C SER A 95 -12.67 -0.73 -6.30
N LEU A 96 -11.88 -1.80 -6.10
CA LEU A 96 -11.89 -2.57 -4.86
C LEU A 96 -11.29 -1.77 -3.70
N VAL A 97 -10.32 -0.90 -4.00
CA VAL A 97 -9.56 -0.13 -3.01
C VAL A 97 -10.04 1.32 -2.92
N TRP A 98 -10.35 1.93 -4.06
CA TRP A 98 -10.68 3.34 -4.23
C TRP A 98 -12.08 3.47 -4.86
N PRO A 99 -13.08 3.94 -4.10
CA PRO A 99 -14.43 4.16 -4.60
C PRO A 99 -14.56 5.43 -5.42
#